data_AF-A0A383V5Z9-F1
#
_entry.id   AF-A0A383V5Z9-F1
#
_cell.length_a   1.000
_cell.length_b   1.000
_cell.length_c   1.000
_cell.angle_alpha   90.00
_cell.angle_beta   90.00
_cell.angle_gamma   90.00
#
_symmetry.space_group_name_H-M   'P 1'
#
loop_
_entity.id
_entity.type
_entity.pdbx_description
1 polymer ?
#
loop_
_entity_poly.entity_id
_entity_poly.type
_entity_poly.pdbx_seq_one_letter_code
_entity_poly.pdbx_strand_id
1 'polypeptide(L)'
;MCGVTGCSACAGTSIFGAFFMFLLGVLIKNNYQFIGEWYEKEPPHHAPTEEQIAQGSRNCFIVGGIYLGWTVFALGCVCFQSARSKRRV
;
A
#
# COMPACT_ATOMS: atom_id res chain seq x y z
N MET A 1 21.68 -5.81 8.19
CA MET A 1 20.81 -6.38 7.15
C MET A 1 19.74 -7.20 7.84
N CYS A 2 18.46 -6.91 7.59
CA CYS A 2 17.35 -7.73 8.09
C CYS A 2 17.54 -9.16 7.58
N GLY A 3 17.51 -10.18 8.43
CA GLY A 3 17.63 -11.59 8.00
C GLY A 3 16.49 -12.03 7.07
N VAL A 4 16.50 -13.28 6.60
CA VAL A 4 15.44 -13.86 5.75
C VAL A 4 14.05 -13.64 6.36
N THR A 5 13.92 -13.83 7.68
CA THR A 5 12.67 -13.58 8.42
C THR A 5 12.21 -12.13 8.35
N GLY A 6 13.13 -11.16 8.49
CA GLY A 6 12.81 -9.74 8.43
C GLY A 6 12.41 -9.29 7.03
N CYS A 7 13.08 -9.80 6.00
CA CYS A 7 12.71 -9.53 4.61
C CYS A 7 11.38 -10.18 4.22
N SER A 8 11.10 -11.38 4.72
CA SER A 8 9.81 -12.06 4.47
C SER A 8 8.64 -11.33 5.14
N ALA A 9 8.83 -10.86 6.38
CA ALA A 9 7.82 -10.06 7.07
C ALA A 9 7.55 -8.74 6.34
N CYS A 10 8.61 -8.04 5.89
CA CYS A 10 8.49 -6.82 5.11
C CYS A 10 7.77 -7.05 3.77
N ALA A 11 8.07 -8.15 3.07
CA ALA A 11 7.35 -8.51 1.85
C ALA A 11 5.85 -8.72 2.13
N GLY A 12 5.51 -9.49 3.18
CA GLY A 12 4.13 -9.76 3.55
C GLY A 12 3.33 -8.50 3.91
N THR A 13 3.88 -7.64 4.77
CA THR A 13 3.22 -6.38 5.14
C THR A 13 3.12 -5.40 3.98
N SER A 14 4.11 -5.38 3.09
CA SER A 14 4.08 -4.54 1.89
C SER A 14 3.05 -5.03 0.88
N ILE A 15 2.90 -6.34 0.67
CA ILE A 15 1.86 -6.90 -0.20
C ILE A 15 0.48 -6.54 0.33
N PHE A 16 0.24 -6.75 1.62
CA PHE A 16 -1.03 -6.40 2.25
C PHE A 16 -1.31 -4.89 2.16
N GLY A 17 -0.32 -4.05 2.49
CA GLY A 17 -0.42 -2.60 2.40
C GLY A 17 -0.72 -2.12 0.98
N ALA A 18 -0.06 -2.69 -0.03
CA ALA A 18 -0.33 -2.40 -1.43
C ALA A 18 -1.79 -2.74 -1.79
N PHE A 19 -2.21 -3.97 -1.53
CA PHE A 19 -3.56 -4.43 -1.82
C PHE A 19 -4.63 -3.57 -1.14
N PHE A 20 -4.45 -3.29 0.15
CA PHE A 20 -5.37 -2.48 0.93
C PHE A 20 -5.48 -1.05 0.40
N MET A 21 -4.35 -0.42 0.08
CA MET A 21 -4.36 0.94 -0.49
C MET A 21 -4.97 0.98 -1.89
N PHE A 22 -4.73 -0.02 -2.74
CA PHE A 22 -5.40 -0.11 -4.03
C PHE A 22 -6.91 -0.26 -3.89
N LEU A 23 -7.37 -1.11 -2.96
CA LEU A 23 -8.79 -1.29 -2.68
C LEU A 23 -9.42 0.02 -2.19
N LEU A 24 -8.78 0.70 -1.23
CA LEU A 24 -9.24 2.01 -0.75
C LEU A 24 -9.30 3.04 -1.88
N GLY A 25 -8.28 3.12 -2.74
CA GLY A 25 -8.27 4.04 -3.87
C GLY A 25 -9.43 3.81 -4.84
N VAL A 26 -9.77 2.55 -5.10
CA VAL A 26 -10.94 2.17 -5.92
C VAL A 26 -12.25 2.55 -5.24
N LEU A 27 -12.39 2.26 -3.95
CA LEU A 27 -13.60 2.58 -3.20
C LEU A 27 -13.82 4.11 -3.14
N ILE A 28 -12.76 4.89 -2.87
CA ILE A 28 -12.81 6.36 -2.83
C ILE A 28 -13.21 6.90 -4.20
N LYS A 29 -12.57 6.40 -5.28
CA LYS A 29 -12.87 6.81 -6.66
C LYS A 29 -14.34 6.54 -7.04
N ASN A 30 -14.94 5.48 -6.50
CA ASN A 30 -16.34 5.14 -6.72
C ASN A 30 -17.31 5.82 -5.73
N ASN A 31 -16.82 6.74 -4.90
CA ASN A 31 -17.60 7.43 -3.87
C ASN A 31 -18.39 6.47 -2.96
N TYR A 32 -17.74 5.38 -2.52
CA TYR A 32 -18.40 4.37 -1.72
C TYR A 32 -18.70 4.89 -0.31
N GLN A 33 -19.99 4.95 0.04
CA GLN A 33 -20.52 5.59 1.25
C GLN A 33 -20.01 5.03 2.59
N PHE A 34 -19.45 3.81 2.61
CA PHE A 34 -19.03 3.14 3.85
C PHE A 34 -17.54 3.34 4.20
N ILE A 35 -16.79 4.13 3.44
CA ILE A 35 -15.35 4.37 3.70
C ILE A 35 -15.12 5.27 4.93
N GLY A 36 -16.19 5.84 5.52
CA GLY A 36 -16.10 6.67 6.72
C GLY A 36 -15.53 8.07 6.44
N GLU A 37 -14.94 8.70 7.47
CA GLU A 37 -14.44 10.08 7.43
C GLU A 37 -13.04 10.18 6.81
N TRP A 38 -12.94 9.89 5.52
CA TRP A 38 -11.67 10.00 4.76
C TRP A 38 -11.45 11.41 4.15
N TYR A 39 -12.46 12.27 4.18
CA TYR A 39 -12.45 13.63 3.62
C TYR A 39 -12.87 14.64 4.68
N GLU A 40 -12.46 15.89 4.47
CA GLU A 40 -12.82 17.00 5.34
C GLU A 40 -14.22 17.52 4.96
N LYS A 41 -15.12 17.57 5.95
CA LYS A 41 -16.50 18.03 5.77
C LYS A 41 -16.53 19.56 5.87
N GLU A 42 -16.57 20.24 4.74
CA GLU A 42 -16.71 21.70 4.71
C GLU A 42 -18.20 22.10 4.69
N PRO A 43 -18.70 22.94 5.62
CA PRO A 43 -20.06 23.45 5.53
C PRO A 43 -20.22 24.31 4.26
N PRO A 44 -21.31 24.16 3.45
CA PRO A 44 -22.55 23.40 3.68
C PRO A 44 -22.55 21.95 3.14
N HIS A 45 -21.45 21.47 2.56
CA HIS A 45 -21.41 20.19 1.86
C HIS A 45 -21.05 19.03 2.80
N HIS A 46 -21.98 18.08 2.96
CA HIS A 46 -21.76 16.85 3.74
C HIS A 46 -21.24 15.68 2.89
N ALA A 47 -21.03 15.91 1.59
CA ALA A 47 -20.53 14.93 0.64
C ALA A 47 -19.14 15.38 0.15
N PRO A 48 -18.24 14.44 -0.18
CA PRO A 48 -16.91 14.77 -0.67
C PRO A 48 -16.99 15.46 -2.03
N THR A 49 -16.15 16.47 -2.24
CA THR A 49 -16.04 17.13 -3.55
C THR A 49 -15.32 16.21 -4.55
N GLU A 50 -15.55 16.41 -5.85
CA GLU A 50 -14.85 15.64 -6.89
C GLU A 50 -13.32 15.77 -6.77
N GLU A 51 -12.83 16.95 -6.36
CA GLU A 51 -11.41 17.20 -6.14
C GLU A 51 -10.85 16.38 -4.97
N GLN A 52 -11.58 16.32 -3.85
CA GLN A 52 -11.21 15.48 -2.70
C GLN A 52 -11.18 14.00 -3.09
N ILE A 53 -12.17 13.52 -3.85
CA ILE A 53 -12.21 12.15 -4.36
C ILE A 53 -11.00 11.86 -5.26
N ALA A 54 -10.71 12.75 -6.20
CA ALA A 54 -9.59 12.61 -7.12
C ALA A 54 -8.25 12.59 -6.38
N GLN A 55 -8.08 13.48 -5.40
CA GLN A 55 -6.85 13.58 -4.61
C GLN A 55 -6.69 12.39 -3.65
N GLY A 56 -7.74 12.02 -2.92
CA GLY A 56 -7.75 10.90 -1.98
C GLY A 56 -7.44 9.58 -2.69
N SER A 57 -8.14 9.30 -3.80
CA SER A 57 -7.90 8.10 -4.59
C SER A 57 -6.48 8.07 -5.18
N ARG A 58 -5.99 9.19 -5.73
CA ARG A 58 -4.62 9.29 -6.27
C ARG A 58 -3.58 9.01 -5.20
N ASN A 59 -3.74 9.55 -4.00
CA ASN A 59 -2.81 9.32 -2.89
C ASN A 59 -2.77 7.84 -2.49
N CYS A 60 -3.93 7.19 -2.41
CA CYS A 60 -4.02 5.74 -2.18
C CYS A 60 -3.29 4.93 -3.27
N PHE A 61 -3.47 5.27 -4.55
CA PHE A 61 -2.75 4.61 -5.64
C PHE A 61 -1.23 4.82 -5.57
N ILE A 62 -0.77 6.02 -5.22
CA ILE A 62 0.66 6.32 -5.05
C ILE A 62 1.26 5.48 -3.92
N VAL A 63 0.61 5.46 -2.75
CA VAL A 63 1.09 4.69 -1.60
C VAL A 63 1.05 3.19 -1.89
N GLY A 64 0.01 2.70 -2.58
CA GLY A 64 -0.04 1.33 -3.08
C GLY A 64 1.14 0.98 -3.98
N GLY A 65 1.51 1.89 -4.89
CA GLY A 65 2.71 1.76 -5.73
C GLY A 65 4.02 1.74 -4.93
N ILE A 66 4.15 2.56 -3.89
CA ILE A 66 5.32 2.55 -2.99
C ILE A 66 5.45 1.18 -2.31
N TYR A 67 4.36 0.62 -1.78
CA TYR A 67 4.35 -0.70 -1.16
C TYR A 67 4.69 -1.83 -2.15
N LEU A 68 4.30 -1.72 -3.42
CA LEU A 68 4.77 -2.65 -4.46
C LEU A 68 6.29 -2.56 -4.66
N GLY A 69 6.86 -1.35 -4.67
CA GLY A 69 8.31 -1.17 -4.74
C GLY A 69 9.04 -1.86 -3.59
N TRP A 70 8.55 -1.67 -2.36
CA TRP A 70 9.08 -2.35 -1.18
C TRP A 70 8.94 -3.87 -1.23
N THR A 71 7.83 -4.36 -1.79
CA THR A 71 7.63 -5.80 -2.00
C THR A 71 8.70 -6.38 -2.92
N VAL A 72 8.95 -5.75 -4.07
CA VAL A 72 9.98 -6.20 -5.02
C VAL A 72 11.37 -6.19 -4.37
N PHE A 73 11.69 -5.13 -3.63
CA PHE A 73 12.95 -5.04 -2.91
C PHE A 73 13.10 -6.14 -1.85
N ALA A 74 12.07 -6.36 -1.03
CA ALA A 74 12.06 -7.36 0.02
C ALA A 74 12.19 -8.79 -0.54
N LEU A 75 11.49 -9.10 -1.64
CA LEU A 75 11.63 -10.38 -2.36
C LEU A 75 13.05 -10.56 -2.90
N GLY A 76 13.64 -9.52 -3.48
CA GLY A 76 15.05 -9.52 -3.89
C GLY A 76 16.01 -9.82 -2.73
N CYS A 77 15.77 -9.22 -1.56
CA CYS A 77 16.54 -9.50 -0.34
C CYS A 77 16.38 -10.94 0.16
N VAL A 78 15.17 -11.52 0.11
CA VAL A 78 14.94 -12.93 0.46
C VAL A 78 15.74 -13.83 -0.49
N CYS A 79 15.61 -13.63 -1.80
CA CYS A 79 16.33 -14.41 -2.81
C CYS A 79 17.86 -14.34 -2.62
N PHE A 80 18.39 -13.14 -2.39
CA PHE A 80 19.82 -12.93 -2.16
C PHE A 80 20.32 -13.66 -0.91
N GLN A 81 19.57 -13.57 0.20
CA GLN A 81 19.96 -14.22 1.44
C GLN A 81 19.82 -15.74 1.38
N SER A 82 18.76 -16.26 0.76
CA SER A 82 18.60 -17.70 0.52
C SER A 82 19.71 -18.25 -0.37
N ALA A 83 20.11 -17.54 -1.43
CA ALA A 83 21.25 -17.91 -2.27
C ALA A 83 22.58 -17.87 -1.50
N ARG A 84 22.79 -16.87 -0.65
CA ARG A 84 23.99 -16.75 0.19
C ARG A 84 24.05 -17.82 1.28
N SER A 85 22.91 -18.19 1.85
CA SER A 85 22.79 -19.28 2.83
C SER A 85 23.17 -20.62 2.20
N LYS A 86 22.67 -20.92 0.99
CA LYS A 86 23.00 -22.17 0.28
C LYS A 86 24.48 -22.32 -0.09
N ARG A 87 25.24 -21.23 -0.25
CA ARG A 87 26.68 -21.28 -0.55
C ARG A 87 27.58 -21.45 0.69
N ARG A 88 27.04 -21.31 1.90
CA ARG A 88 27.80 -21.49 3.16
C ARG A 88 27.65 -22.88 3.77
N VAL A 89 26.82 -23.73 3.17
CA VAL A 89 26.70 -25.17 3.46
C VAL A 89 27.41 -25.91 2.35
#